data_AF-A0ABC9YRQ6-F1
#
_entry.id   AF-A0ABC9YRQ6-F1
#
_cell.length_a   1.000
_cell.length_b   1.000
_cell.length_c   1.000
_cell.angle_alpha   90.00
_cell.angle_beta   90.00
_cell.angle_gamma   90.00
#
_symmetry.space_group_name_H-M   'P 1'
#
loop_
_entity.id
_entity.type
_entity.pdbx_description
1 polymer ?
#
loop_
_entity_poly.entity_id
_entity_poly.type
_entity_poly.pdbx_seq_one_letter_code
_entity_poly.pdbx_strand_id
1 'polypeptide(L)'
;MPSPRTGAWPLVPGLLLAGAGLGFLVVPLANVALSAVPAETAGAGSGILSTAQQFGGALGVAVIGTVFFDHASTGMADGVHAAAPWIVGAMLACAGLCVLLPRHATRHD
;
A
#
# COMPACT_ATOMS: atom_id res chain seq x y z
N MET A 1 -18.52 -10.83 32.89
CA MET A 1 -18.97 -10.73 31.49
C MET A 1 -18.22 -9.57 30.83
N PRO A 2 -17.23 -9.83 29.96
CA PRO A 2 -16.49 -8.78 29.25
C PRO A 2 -17.45 -7.96 28.38
N SER A 3 -17.45 -6.64 28.53
CA SER A 3 -18.32 -5.73 27.79
C SER A 3 -18.06 -5.83 26.28
N PRO A 4 -19.10 -5.95 25.42
CA PRO A 4 -18.99 -6.07 23.96
C PRO A 4 -18.26 -4.93 23.22
N ARG A 5 -17.76 -3.92 23.95
CA ARG A 5 -17.12 -2.71 23.39
C ARG A 5 -15.59 -2.70 23.51
N THR A 6 -14.99 -3.69 24.17
CA THR A 6 -13.53 -3.72 24.42
C THR A 6 -12.81 -4.95 23.87
N GLY A 7 -13.51 -5.86 23.19
CA GLY A 7 -12.89 -7.02 22.55
C GLY A 7 -12.31 -6.69 21.17
N ALA A 8 -11.25 -7.37 20.75
CA ALA A 8 -10.66 -7.24 19.40
C ALA A 8 -11.57 -7.78 18.27
N TRP A 9 -12.69 -8.41 18.62
CA TRP A 9 -13.63 -9.04 17.69
C TRP A 9 -14.17 -8.11 16.58
N PRO A 10 -14.51 -6.83 16.84
CA PRO A 10 -14.94 -5.89 15.81
C PRO A 10 -13.85 -5.53 14.80
N LEU A 11 -12.56 -5.73 15.13
CA LEU A 11 -11.44 -5.45 14.23
C LEU A 11 -11.19 -6.58 13.23
N VAL A 12 -11.60 -7.80 13.58
CA VAL A 12 -11.40 -9.03 12.77
C VAL A 12 -11.83 -8.85 11.31
N PRO A 13 -13.05 -8.40 10.98
CA PRO A 13 -13.46 -8.26 9.58
C PRO A 13 -12.59 -7.24 8.81
N GLY A 14 -12.23 -6.12 9.45
CA GLY A 14 -11.35 -5.11 8.83
C GLY A 14 -9.94 -5.65 8.58
N LEU A 15 -9.39 -6.40 9.54
CA LEU A 15 -8.06 -7.00 9.44
C LEU A 15 -8.01 -8.11 8.39
N LEU A 16 -9.07 -8.91 8.29
CA LEU A 16 -9.22 -9.92 7.24
C LEU A 16 -9.29 -9.28 5.86
N LEU A 17 -10.08 -8.22 5.71
CA LEU A 17 -10.19 -7.50 4.43
C LEU A 17 -8.87 -6.85 4.04
N ALA A 18 -8.17 -6.21 4.99
CA ALA A 18 -6.85 -5.64 4.76
C ALA A 18 -5.83 -6.71 4.38
N GLY A 19 -5.78 -7.84 5.12
CA GLY A 19 -4.88 -8.95 4.83
C GLY A 19 -5.14 -9.59 3.46
N ALA A 20 -6.42 -9.80 3.11
CA ALA A 20 -6.80 -10.29 1.79
C ALA A 20 -6.36 -9.30 0.69
N GLY A 21 -6.62 -8.01 0.86
CA GLY A 21 -6.21 -6.96 -0.08
C GLY A 21 -4.69 -6.91 -0.28
N LEU A 22 -3.91 -6.94 0.81
CA LEU A 22 -2.46 -6.99 0.74
C LEU A 22 -1.96 -8.25 0.02
N GLY A 23 -2.54 -9.42 0.32
CA GLY A 23 -2.17 -10.68 -0.34
C GLY A 23 -2.38 -10.64 -1.85
N PHE A 24 -3.52 -10.10 -2.29
CA PHE A 24 -3.83 -9.90 -3.72
C PHE A 24 -3.00 -8.82 -4.39
N LEU A 25 -2.40 -7.89 -3.63
CA LEU A 25 -1.56 -6.83 -4.18
C LEU A 25 -0.09 -7.26 -4.28
N VAL A 26 0.49 -7.75 -3.18
CA VAL A 26 1.95 -7.94 -3.06
C VAL A 26 2.47 -9.02 -4.00
N VAL A 27 1.80 -10.18 -4.05
CA VAL A 27 2.28 -11.32 -4.84
C VAL A 27 2.20 -11.06 -6.35
N PRO A 28 1.05 -10.63 -6.92
CA PRO A 28 0.96 -10.38 -8.35
C PRO A 28 1.84 -9.21 -8.79
N LEU A 29 1.94 -8.15 -7.97
CA LEU A 29 2.76 -6.99 -8.30
C LEU A 29 4.25 -7.36 -8.41
N ALA A 30 4.76 -8.13 -7.45
CA ALA A 30 6.15 -8.59 -7.49
C ALA A 30 6.41 -9.48 -8.71
N ASN A 31 5.50 -10.42 -9.00
CA ASN A 31 5.61 -11.29 -10.18
C ASN A 31 5.60 -10.50 -11.49
N VAL A 32 4.67 -9.55 -11.65
CA VAL A 32 4.60 -8.70 -12.84
C VAL A 32 5.87 -7.87 -13.01
N ALA A 33 6.34 -7.24 -11.93
CA ALA A 33 7.55 -6.42 -11.96
C ALA A 33 8.79 -7.24 -12.37
N LEU A 34 8.93 -8.46 -11.83
CA LEU A 34 10.07 -9.32 -12.11
C LEU A 34 9.95 -10.04 -13.46
N SER A 35 8.73 -10.28 -13.95
CA SER A 35 8.50 -10.91 -15.28
C SER A 35 9.00 -10.06 -16.45
N ALA A 36 9.18 -8.76 -16.25
CA ALA A 36 9.73 -7.85 -17.24
C ALA A 36 11.28 -7.86 -17.29
N VAL A 37 11.94 -8.58 -16.38
CA VAL A 37 13.40 -8.61 -16.25
C VAL A 37 13.95 -9.92 -16.84
N PRO A 38 14.98 -9.88 -17.70
CA PRO A 38 15.66 -11.09 -18.20
C PRO A 38 16.23 -11.95 -17.06
N ALA A 39 16.17 -13.28 -17.22
CA ALA A 39 16.54 -14.24 -16.17
C ALA A 39 17.98 -14.05 -15.66
N GLU A 40 18.89 -13.61 -16.53
CA GLU A 40 20.30 -13.36 -16.24
C GLU A 40 20.50 -12.18 -15.28
N THR A 41 19.52 -11.27 -15.21
CA THR A 41 19.54 -10.05 -14.38
C THR A 41 18.45 -10.03 -13.31
N ALA A 42 17.70 -11.11 -13.15
CA ALA A 42 16.60 -11.22 -12.18
C ALA A 42 17.04 -10.92 -10.73
N GLY A 43 18.28 -11.28 -10.36
CA GLY A 43 18.84 -10.94 -9.05
C GLY A 43 18.98 -9.43 -8.82
N ALA A 44 19.45 -8.69 -9.84
CA ALA A 44 19.56 -7.23 -9.79
C ALA A 44 18.16 -6.57 -9.80
N GLY A 45 17.24 -7.07 -10.62
CA GLY A 45 15.85 -6.60 -10.66
C GLY A 45 15.12 -6.76 -9.33
N SER A 46 15.29 -7.90 -8.66
CA SER A 46 14.73 -8.16 -7.33
C SER A 46 15.29 -7.23 -6.26
N GLY A 47 16.61 -6.93 -6.31
CA GLY A 47 17.25 -5.98 -5.42
C GLY A 47 16.63 -4.57 -5.52
N ILE A 48 16.47 -4.07 -6.75
CA ILE A 48 15.84 -2.76 -7.01
C ILE A 48 14.39 -2.76 -6.53
N LEU A 49 13.63 -3.82 -6.81
CA LEU A 49 12.24 -3.96 -6.36
C LEU A 49 12.15 -3.89 -4.83
N SER A 50 13.02 -4.60 -4.11
CA SER A 50 13.03 -4.58 -2.66
C SER A 50 13.42 -3.21 -2.09
N THR A 51 14.41 -2.53 -2.67
CA THR A 51 14.77 -1.15 -2.30
C THR A 51 13.61 -0.19 -2.54
N ALA A 52 12.91 -0.32 -3.68
CA ALA A 52 11.75 0.50 -4.00
C ALA A 52 10.60 0.26 -3.01
N GLN A 53 10.35 -1.00 -2.62
CA GLN A 53 9.35 -1.34 -1.59
C GLN A 53 9.70 -0.74 -0.23
N GLN A 54 10.96 -0.85 0.21
CA GLN A 54 11.41 -0.27 1.47
C GLN A 54 11.30 1.26 1.46
N PHE A 55 11.72 1.89 0.37
CA PHE A 55 11.61 3.34 0.19
C PHE A 55 10.15 3.80 0.19
N GLY A 56 9.29 3.14 -0.58
CA GLY A 56 7.86 3.43 -0.63
C GLY A 56 7.17 3.21 0.72
N GLY A 57 7.54 2.14 1.44
CA GLY A 57 7.04 1.87 2.79
C GLY A 57 7.45 2.97 3.78
N ALA A 58 8.72 3.38 3.77
CA ALA A 58 9.21 4.46 4.62
C ALA A 58 8.51 5.80 4.32
N LEU A 59 8.37 6.14 3.03
CA LEU A 59 7.71 7.37 2.59
C LEU A 59 6.22 7.36 2.94
N GLY A 60 5.54 6.24 2.73
CA GLY A 60 4.13 6.09 3.09
C GLY A 60 3.90 6.26 4.60
N VAL A 61 4.72 5.60 5.42
CA VAL A 61 4.67 5.75 6.89
C VAL A 61 4.96 7.18 7.32
N ALA A 62 5.93 7.86 6.71
CA ALA A 62 6.24 9.25 7.02
C ALA A 62 5.06 10.18 6.73
N VAL A 63 4.51 10.14 5.51
CA VAL A 63 3.39 11.01 5.10
C VAL A 63 2.13 10.74 5.91
N ILE A 64 1.71 9.48 6.02
CA ILE A 64 0.51 9.09 6.76
C ILE A 64 0.70 9.39 8.25
N GLY A 65 1.88 9.11 8.80
CA GLY A 65 2.23 9.40 10.18
C GLY A 65 2.16 10.89 10.50
N THR A 66 2.67 11.77 9.63
CA THR A 66 2.57 13.22 9.81
C THR A 66 1.12 13.68 9.91
N VAL A 67 0.25 13.25 8.99
CA VAL A 67 -1.18 13.63 9.01
C VAL A 67 -1.89 13.06 10.24
N PHE A 68 -1.60 11.80 10.57
CA PHE A 68 -2.16 11.14 11.75
C PHE A 68 -1.80 11.89 13.04
N PHE A 69 -0.51 12.15 13.28
CA PHE A 69 -0.05 12.77 14.51
C PHE A 69 -0.45 14.25 14.64
N ASP A 70 -0.63 14.95 13.52
CA ASP A 70 -1.16 16.32 13.50
C ASP A 70 -2.56 16.40 14.14
N HIS A 71 -3.40 15.40 13.87
CA HIS A 71 -4.78 15.32 14.37
C HIS A 71 -4.95 14.40 15.59
N ALA A 72 -3.93 13.61 15.95
CA ALA A 72 -4.02 12.67 17.07
C ALA A 72 -4.16 13.36 18.44
N SER A 73 -3.82 14.65 18.54
CA SER A 73 -3.97 15.44 19.76
C SER A 73 -5.43 15.66 20.18
N THR A 74 -6.39 15.63 19.24
CA THR A 74 -7.83 15.73 19.52
C THR A 74 -8.46 14.37 19.79
N GLY A 75 -7.89 13.31 19.21
CA GLY A 75 -8.26 11.92 19.46
C GLY A 75 -7.66 10.97 18.42
N MET A 76 -7.38 9.72 18.81
CA MET A 76 -6.85 8.72 17.87
C MET A 76 -7.79 8.45 16.71
N ALA A 77 -9.11 8.50 16.95
CA ALA A 77 -10.12 8.33 15.90
C ALA A 77 -10.08 9.48 14.89
N ASP A 78 -9.85 10.71 15.35
CA ASP A 78 -9.72 11.89 14.48
C ASP A 78 -8.45 11.80 13.62
N GLY A 79 -7.34 11.34 14.20
CA GLY A 79 -6.11 11.04 13.46
C GLY A 79 -6.33 10.02 12.34
N VAL A 80 -7.06 8.94 12.61
CA VAL A 80 -7.42 7.94 11.59
C VAL A 80 -8.33 8.54 10.52
N HIS A 81 -9.37 9.27 10.90
CA HIS A 81 -10.30 9.87 9.95
C HIS A 81 -9.63 10.94 9.07
N ALA A 82 -8.66 11.69 9.60
CA ALA A 82 -7.87 12.65 8.84
C ALA A 82 -6.92 11.96 7.85
N ALA A 83 -6.33 10.82 8.23
CA ALA A 83 -5.40 10.07 7.38
C ALA A 83 -6.10 9.19 6.31
N ALA A 84 -7.31 8.70 6.60
CA ALA A 84 -8.07 7.83 5.70
C ALA A 84 -8.23 8.36 4.25
N PRO A 85 -8.65 9.62 4.01
CA PRO A 85 -8.79 10.13 2.64
C PRO A 85 -7.44 10.22 1.89
N TRP A 86 -6.33 10.44 2.59
CA TRP A 86 -5.00 10.43 1.98
C TRP A 86 -4.60 9.04 1.50
N ILE A 87 -4.88 8.01 2.30
CA ILE A 87 -4.63 6.61 1.91
C ILE A 87 -5.45 6.25 0.67
N VAL A 88 -6.76 6.55 0.69
CA VAL A 88 -7.66 6.28 -0.45
C VAL A 88 -7.24 7.08 -1.68
N GLY A 89 -6.95 8.38 -1.51
CA GLY A 89 -6.48 9.25 -2.59
C GLY A 89 -5.17 8.78 -3.21
N ALA A 90 -4.21 8.34 -2.39
CA ALA A 90 -2.95 7.78 -2.88
C ALA A 90 -3.17 6.46 -3.65
N MET A 91 -4.03 5.57 -3.16
CA MET A 91 -4.38 4.33 -3.88
C MET A 91 -5.09 4.63 -5.20
N LEU A 92 -6.03 5.57 -5.22
CA LEU A 92 -6.74 5.98 -6.44
C LEU A 92 -5.81 6.70 -7.43
N ALA A 93 -4.89 7.53 -6.95
CA ALA A 93 -3.88 8.17 -7.78
C ALA A 93 -2.92 7.14 -8.39
N CYS A 94 -2.44 6.17 -7.61
CA CYS A 94 -1.62 5.06 -8.12
C CYS A 94 -2.40 4.20 -9.13
N ALA A 95 -3.65 3.83 -8.82
CA ALA A 95 -4.49 3.08 -9.75
C ALA A 95 -4.76 3.87 -11.03
N GLY A 96 -5.05 5.17 -10.89
CA GLY A 96 -5.19 6.11 -11.98
C GLY A 96 -3.94 6.16 -12.83
N LEU A 97 -2.76 6.34 -12.23
CA LEU A 97 -1.48 6.38 -12.93
C LEU A 97 -1.17 5.06 -13.66
N CYS A 98 -1.47 3.91 -13.05
CA CYS A 98 -1.33 2.60 -13.70
C CYS A 98 -2.25 2.46 -14.93
N VAL A 99 -3.45 3.05 -14.89
CA VAL A 99 -4.40 3.05 -16.03
C VAL A 99 -4.01 4.11 -17.06
N LEU A 100 -3.53 5.28 -16.61
CA LEU A 100 -3.15 6.43 -17.41
C LEU A 100 -1.74 6.34 -18.00
N LEU A 101 -0.95 5.33 -17.63
CA LEU A 101 0.26 4.88 -18.32
C LEU A 101 -0.13 3.74 -19.29
N PRO A 102 -0.84 4.03 -20.39
CA PRO A 102 -1.50 3.04 -21.20
C PRO A 102 -0.48 2.63 -22.25
N ARG A 103 0.34 1.62 -21.94
CA ARG A 103 1.00 0.69 -22.88
C ARG A 103 1.75 1.26 -24.11
N HIS A 104 2.03 2.56 -24.20
CA HIS A 104 2.67 3.16 -25.38
C HIS A 104 4.17 2.82 -25.51
N ALA A 105 4.76 2.10 -24.55
CA ALA A 105 6.17 1.70 -24.58
C ALA A 105 6.41 0.21 -24.96
N THR A 106 5.38 -0.56 -25.34
CA THR A 106 5.58 -1.93 -25.85
C THR A 106 5.58 -2.04 -27.38
N ARG A 107 5.59 -0.91 -28.09
CA ARG A 107 5.91 -0.89 -29.53
C ARG A 107 7.38 -0.49 -29.71
N HIS A 108 8.27 -1.41 -29.35
CA HIS A 108 9.55 -1.45 -30.02
C HIS A 108 9.33 -2.35 -31.24
N ASP A 109 8.95 -1.70 -32.35
CA ASP A 109 9.21 -2.23 -33.69
C ASP A 109 10.73 -2.39 -33.89
#